data_AF-A0A199XMA0-F1
#
_entry.id   AF-A0A199XMA0-F1
#
_cell.length_a   1.000
_cell.length_b   1.000
_cell.length_c   1.000
_cell.angle_alpha   90.00
_cell.angle_beta   90.00
_cell.angle_gamma   90.00
#
_symmetry.space_group_name_H-M   'P 1'
#
loop_
_entity.id
_entity.type
_entity.pdbx_description
1 polymer ?
#
loop_
_entity_poly.entity_id
_entity_poly.type
_entity_poly.pdbx_seq_one_letter_code
_entity_poly.pdbx_strand_id
1 'polypeptide(L)'
;MSWIYKWVKNSSDLIKSGDAAAVKVFEENNKAVMTAFPQLSEGDIDNIIAYTSEPKAEAPAAATSATAVDANKASDGGISNNVILGALALVMAMLVVLLFLVNNVLRKVAKANGIQVEPKVPSLPIWKAFAKNQFLVLVSAIFLLLCSAYFVYGYLMQIGVDQEYAPIQPIHYSHKIHAGDNEINCKYCHSAARVSKNAGIPSLNVCMNCHKNISEVAETTATPEYSKAFYDEQIQKLYAAVGWDKTTQSYTGKTQPVKWVRIHNLPDFVYFNHSQHVTVAGIECQTCHGPVETYEIQKQFAPLTMGWCVDCHRKTDVKTEGNEYYTKIHEQLSKKYGVEKLTAAQMGGLECGKCHY
;
A
#
# COMPACT_ATOMS: atom_id res chain seq x y z
N MET A 1 -18.76 -27.45 30.56
CA MET A 1 -18.60 -26.03 30.88
C MET A 1 -17.88 -25.80 32.21
N SER A 2 -18.29 -26.40 33.34
CA SER A 2 -17.60 -26.19 34.64
C SER A 2 -16.08 -26.42 34.63
N TRP A 3 -15.60 -27.40 33.85
CA TRP A 3 -14.16 -27.63 33.66
C TRP A 3 -13.48 -26.53 32.84
N ILE A 4 -14.14 -26.01 31.80
CA ILE A 4 -13.58 -24.95 30.95
C ILE A 4 -13.46 -23.63 31.71
N TYR A 5 -14.38 -23.33 32.62
CA TYR A 5 -14.28 -22.14 33.47
C TYR A 5 -13.05 -22.19 34.37
N LYS A 6 -12.73 -23.36 34.95
CA LYS A 6 -11.52 -23.55 35.75
C LYS A 6 -10.26 -23.47 34.88
N TRP A 7 -10.30 -24.03 33.68
CA TRP A 7 -9.20 -23.98 32.71
C TRP A 7 -8.88 -22.56 32.23
N VAL A 8 -9.89 -21.77 31.87
CA VAL A 8 -9.72 -20.38 31.41
C VAL A 8 -9.27 -19.48 32.55
N LYS A 9 -9.79 -19.69 33.77
CA LYS A 9 -9.37 -18.91 34.94
C LYS A 9 -7.93 -19.21 35.36
N ASN A 10 -7.55 -20.49 35.41
CA ASN A 10 -6.17 -20.89 35.71
C ASN A 10 -5.86 -22.33 35.26
N SER A 11 -5.36 -22.48 34.03
CA SER A 11 -4.94 -23.77 33.46
C SER A 11 -3.73 -24.36 34.17
N SER A 12 -2.81 -23.52 34.67
CA SER A 12 -1.59 -23.95 35.36
C SER A 12 -1.90 -24.68 36.67
N ASP A 13 -2.95 -24.28 37.40
CA ASP A 13 -3.37 -24.95 38.62
C ASP A 13 -3.98 -26.33 38.33
N LEU A 14 -4.75 -26.47 37.25
CA LEU A 14 -5.31 -27.77 36.84
C LEU A 14 -4.22 -28.76 36.40
N ILE A 15 -3.22 -28.27 35.66
CA ILE A 15 -2.06 -29.08 35.26
C ILE A 15 -1.27 -29.53 36.49
N LYS A 16 -1.04 -28.63 37.46
CA LYS A 16 -0.35 -28.96 38.72
C LYS A 16 -1.14 -29.90 39.62
N SER A 17 -2.47 -29.84 39.58
CA SER A 17 -3.33 -30.77 40.32
C SER A 17 -3.37 -32.19 39.74
N GLY A 18 -2.76 -32.42 38.57
CA GLY A 18 -2.73 -33.71 37.91
C GLY A 18 -4.04 -34.08 37.20
N ASP A 19 -4.84 -33.09 36.79
CA ASP A 19 -6.06 -33.34 36.01
C ASP A 19 -5.68 -33.93 34.64
N ALA A 20 -6.19 -35.13 34.35
CA ALA A 20 -5.78 -35.90 33.17
C ALA A 20 -6.12 -35.20 31.84
N ALA A 21 -7.21 -34.42 31.79
CA ALA A 21 -7.58 -33.68 30.58
C ALA A 21 -6.71 -32.44 30.40
N ALA A 22 -6.38 -31.75 31.51
CA ALA A 22 -5.52 -30.57 31.51
C ALA A 22 -4.09 -30.89 31.06
N VAL A 23 -3.54 -31.99 31.59
CA VAL A 23 -2.20 -32.48 31.21
C VAL A 23 -2.16 -32.93 29.76
N LYS A 24 -3.20 -33.62 29.28
CA LYS A 24 -3.29 -34.05 27.88
C LYS A 24 -3.31 -32.86 26.91
N VAL A 25 -4.17 -31.87 27.16
CA VAL A 25 -4.26 -30.65 26.33
C VAL A 25 -2.94 -29.87 26.36
N PHE A 26 -2.26 -29.82 27.51
CA PHE A 26 -0.96 -29.17 27.63
C PHE A 26 0.15 -29.86 26.83
N GLU A 27 0.20 -31.20 26.84
CA GLU A 27 1.17 -31.96 26.03
C GLU A 27 0.86 -31.88 24.53
N GLU A 28 -0.41 -31.91 24.12
CA GLU A 28 -0.84 -31.81 22.71
C GLU A 28 -0.57 -30.42 22.09
N ASN A 29 -0.45 -29.37 22.91
CA ASN A 29 -0.22 -28.00 22.47
C ASN A 29 1.20 -27.49 22.81
N ASN A 30 2.21 -28.34 22.66
CA ASN A 30 3.64 -28.00 22.81
C ASN A 30 4.01 -27.38 24.17
N LYS A 31 3.30 -27.74 25.24
CA LYS A 31 3.54 -27.22 26.60
C LYS A 31 3.41 -25.69 26.69
N ALA A 32 2.62 -25.09 25.79
CA ALA A 32 2.36 -23.66 25.80
C ALA A 32 1.61 -23.26 27.09
N VAL A 33 2.18 -22.33 27.85
CA VAL A 33 1.57 -21.84 29.09
C VAL A 33 0.51 -20.79 28.75
N MET A 34 -0.73 -21.08 29.11
CA MET A 34 -1.84 -20.14 28.95
C MET A 34 -1.83 -19.11 30.09
N THR A 35 -2.03 -17.84 29.77
CA THR A 35 -2.18 -16.77 30.78
C THR A 35 -3.41 -17.03 31.64
N ALA A 36 -3.30 -16.84 32.95
CA ALA A 36 -4.43 -17.00 33.88
C ALA A 36 -5.33 -15.75 33.85
N PHE A 37 -6.64 -15.95 33.81
CA PHE A 37 -7.65 -14.89 33.79
C PHE A 37 -8.64 -15.00 34.98
N PRO A 38 -8.16 -14.87 36.23
CA PRO A 38 -9.01 -15.01 37.42
C PRO A 38 -10.13 -13.97 37.51
N GLN A 39 -10.01 -12.86 36.79
CA GLN A 39 -10.95 -11.75 36.76
C GLN A 39 -12.18 -11.96 35.87
N LEU A 40 -12.17 -12.97 34.97
CA LEU A 40 -13.29 -13.21 34.07
C LEU A 40 -14.45 -13.88 34.80
N SER A 41 -15.65 -13.32 34.66
CA SER A 41 -16.87 -13.98 35.13
C SER A 41 -17.23 -15.16 34.25
N GLU A 42 -18.08 -16.08 34.73
CA GLU A 42 -18.52 -17.21 33.91
C GLU A 42 -19.30 -16.74 32.65
N GLY A 43 -20.05 -15.63 32.77
CA GLY A 43 -20.73 -15.01 31.63
C GLY A 43 -19.78 -14.42 30.59
N ASP A 44 -18.63 -13.86 31.01
CA ASP A 44 -17.61 -13.38 30.06
C ASP A 44 -17.00 -14.54 29.28
N ILE A 45 -16.74 -15.66 29.96
CA ILE A 45 -16.19 -16.86 29.34
C ILE A 45 -17.20 -17.46 28.35
N ASP A 46 -18.48 -17.49 28.71
CA ASP A 46 -19.54 -17.94 27.80
C ASP A 46 -19.66 -17.06 26.56
N ASN A 47 -19.59 -15.73 26.70
CA ASN A 47 -19.63 -14.81 25.57
C ASN A 47 -18.42 -14.98 24.63
N ILE A 48 -17.22 -15.21 25.17
CA ILE A 48 -16.02 -15.47 24.38
C ILE A 48 -16.13 -16.81 23.64
N ILE A 49 -16.63 -17.85 24.28
CA ILE A 49 -16.84 -19.16 23.64
C ILE A 49 -17.90 -19.05 22.54
N ALA A 50 -18.97 -18.29 22.77
CA ALA A 50 -20.00 -18.04 21.77
C ALA A 50 -19.41 -17.31 20.56
N TYR A 51 -18.65 -16.23 20.77
CA TYR A 51 -17.99 -15.47 19.71
C TYR A 51 -17.01 -16.31 18.88
N THR A 52 -16.23 -17.19 19.53
CA THR A 52 -15.25 -18.06 18.84
C THR A 52 -15.90 -19.26 18.14
N SER A 53 -17.12 -19.63 18.54
CA SER A 53 -17.89 -20.73 17.96
C SER A 53 -18.82 -20.27 16.84
N GLU A 54 -19.01 -18.95 16.67
CA GLU A 54 -19.72 -18.41 15.51
C GLU A 54 -18.90 -18.68 14.23
N PRO A 55 -19.50 -19.28 13.19
CA PRO A 55 -18.85 -19.41 11.89
C PRO A 55 -18.49 -18.02 11.39
N LYS A 56 -17.20 -17.77 11.14
CA LYS A 56 -16.73 -16.53 10.52
C LYS A 56 -17.51 -16.30 9.23
N ALA A 57 -18.41 -15.31 9.23
CA ALA A 57 -19.10 -14.90 8.02
C ALA A 57 -18.03 -14.52 6.99
N GLU A 58 -18.11 -15.12 5.80
CA GLU A 58 -17.26 -14.72 4.68
C GLU A 58 -17.43 -13.23 4.48
N ALA A 59 -16.32 -12.50 4.56
CA ALA A 59 -16.33 -11.06 4.33
C ALA A 59 -16.90 -10.81 2.92
N PRO A 60 -17.90 -9.92 2.76
CA PRO A 60 -18.30 -9.46 1.45
C PRO A 60 -17.05 -8.93 0.75
N ALA A 61 -16.79 -9.39 -0.47
CA ALA A 61 -15.71 -8.85 -1.30
C ALA A 61 -15.79 -7.31 -1.27
N ALA A 62 -14.66 -6.69 -0.91
CA ALA A 62 -14.56 -5.26 -0.71
C ALA A 62 -15.14 -4.50 -1.92
N ALA A 63 -16.25 -3.81 -1.69
CA ALA A 63 -16.79 -2.85 -2.63
C ALA A 63 -15.80 -1.68 -2.73
N THR A 64 -15.05 -1.63 -3.83
CA THR A 64 -14.33 -0.44 -4.25
C THR A 64 -15.34 0.67 -4.54
N SER A 65 -15.51 1.55 -3.57
CA SER A 65 -16.27 2.77 -3.71
C SER A 65 -15.36 3.85 -4.31
N ALA A 66 -15.30 3.91 -5.63
CA ALA A 66 -14.96 5.13 -6.33
C ALA A 66 -16.29 5.77 -6.76
N THR A 67 -16.60 6.93 -6.15
CA THR A 67 -17.68 7.81 -6.59
C THR A 67 -17.45 8.20 -8.06
N ALA A 68 -18.23 7.60 -8.96
CA ALA A 68 -18.50 8.13 -10.28
C ALA A 68 -19.85 8.83 -10.26
N VAL A 69 -19.83 10.03 -10.82
CA VAL A 69 -21.00 10.87 -11.13
C VAL A 69 -21.92 10.09 -12.08
N ASP A 70 -23.21 10.30 -11.86
CA ASP A 70 -24.38 9.81 -12.58
C ASP A 70 -24.18 9.55 -14.08
N ALA A 71 -24.32 8.29 -14.49
CA ALA A 71 -24.67 7.91 -15.85
C ALA A 71 -25.29 6.50 -15.87
N ASN A 72 -26.63 6.46 -15.94
CA ASN A 72 -27.48 5.40 -16.49
C ASN A 72 -27.23 3.94 -16.08
N LYS A 73 -28.20 3.43 -15.32
CA LYS A 73 -28.58 2.01 -15.27
C LYS A 73 -28.74 1.44 -16.69
N ALA A 74 -27.85 0.53 -17.04
CA ALA A 74 -28.17 -0.64 -17.85
C ALA A 74 -27.55 -1.86 -17.14
N SER A 75 -28.40 -2.75 -16.65
CA SER A 75 -28.01 -4.08 -16.25
C SER A 75 -27.45 -4.80 -17.48
N ASP A 76 -26.18 -5.17 -17.46
CA ASP A 76 -25.68 -6.15 -18.42
C ASP A 76 -24.66 -7.07 -17.76
N GLY A 77 -24.85 -8.37 -17.95
CA GLY A 77 -23.89 -9.42 -17.59
C GLY A 77 -22.71 -9.34 -18.54
N GLY A 78 -21.90 -8.30 -18.39
CA GLY A 78 -20.83 -7.95 -19.31
C GLY A 78 -19.73 -9.00 -19.34
N ILE A 79 -19.65 -9.72 -20.45
CA ILE A 79 -18.51 -10.56 -20.82
C ILE A 79 -17.24 -9.72 -20.76
N SER A 80 -16.17 -10.18 -20.10
CA SER A 80 -14.93 -9.41 -19.96
C SER A 80 -14.32 -9.06 -21.31
N ASN A 81 -13.69 -7.88 -21.43
CA ASN A 81 -13.09 -7.40 -22.69
C ASN A 81 -12.10 -8.42 -23.30
N ASN A 82 -11.41 -9.22 -22.49
CA ASN A 82 -10.53 -10.29 -22.95
C ASN A 82 -11.28 -11.45 -23.62
N VAL A 83 -12.47 -11.79 -23.12
CA VAL A 83 -13.33 -12.82 -23.73
C VAL A 83 -13.99 -12.29 -25.01
N ILE A 84 -14.41 -11.02 -25.04
CA ILE A 84 -14.91 -10.36 -26.25
C ILE A 84 -13.83 -10.32 -27.33
N LEU A 85 -12.61 -9.91 -26.98
CA LEU A 85 -11.46 -9.90 -27.89
C LEU A 85 -11.10 -11.30 -28.37
N GLY A 86 -11.14 -12.31 -27.50
CA GLY A 86 -10.94 -13.71 -27.87
C GLY A 86 -11.99 -14.22 -28.86
N ALA A 87 -13.28 -13.93 -28.61
CA ALA A 87 -14.37 -14.31 -29.51
C ALA A 87 -14.28 -13.60 -30.87
N LEU A 88 -13.98 -12.30 -30.89
CA LEU A 88 -13.77 -11.53 -32.12
C LEU A 88 -12.57 -12.05 -32.93
N ALA A 89 -11.46 -12.40 -32.28
CA ALA A 89 -10.31 -12.99 -32.94
C ALA A 89 -10.65 -14.35 -33.59
N LEU A 90 -11.46 -15.17 -32.92
CA LEU A 90 -11.91 -16.47 -33.43
C LEU A 90 -12.85 -16.29 -34.65
N VAL A 91 -13.81 -15.37 -34.56
CA VAL A 91 -14.69 -15.01 -35.69
C VAL A 91 -13.88 -14.48 -36.86
N MET A 92 -12.91 -13.59 -36.61
CA MET A 92 -12.04 -13.05 -37.66
C MET A 92 -11.18 -14.15 -38.31
N ALA A 93 -10.64 -15.08 -37.53
CA ALA A 93 -9.91 -16.23 -38.06
C ALA A 93 -10.81 -17.13 -38.93
N MET A 94 -12.04 -17.40 -38.48
CA MET A 94 -13.02 -18.18 -39.24
C MET A 94 -13.40 -17.50 -40.56
N LEU A 95 -13.59 -16.18 -40.56
CA LEU A 95 -13.85 -15.40 -41.78
C LEU A 95 -12.66 -15.43 -42.75
N VAL A 96 -11.42 -15.36 -42.24
CA VAL A 96 -10.21 -15.48 -43.07
C VAL A 96 -10.12 -16.86 -43.72
N VAL A 97 -10.41 -17.93 -42.97
CA VAL A 97 -10.44 -19.30 -43.49
C VAL A 97 -11.54 -19.46 -44.56
N LEU A 98 -12.74 -18.96 -44.29
CA LEU A 98 -13.86 -18.97 -45.24
C LEU A 98 -13.49 -18.23 -46.53
N LEU A 99 -12.90 -17.03 -46.41
CA LEU A 99 -12.46 -16.24 -47.56
C LEU A 99 -11.43 -17.02 -48.40
N PHE A 100 -10.51 -17.72 -47.76
CA PHE A 100 -9.50 -18.53 -48.44
C PHE A 100 -10.14 -19.72 -49.18
N LEU A 101 -11.09 -20.40 -48.55
CA LEU A 101 -11.85 -21.50 -49.16
C LEU A 101 -12.67 -21.01 -50.36
N VAL A 102 -13.41 -19.92 -50.21
CA VAL A 102 -14.21 -19.31 -51.28
C VAL A 102 -13.32 -18.88 -52.45
N ASN A 103 -12.21 -18.20 -52.18
CA ASN A 103 -11.24 -17.82 -53.22
C ASN A 103 -10.65 -19.04 -53.94
N ASN A 104 -10.37 -20.12 -53.21
CA ASN A 104 -9.84 -21.36 -53.79
C ASN A 104 -10.89 -22.06 -54.67
N VAL A 105 -12.16 -22.11 -54.23
CA VAL A 105 -13.28 -22.66 -55.01
C VAL A 105 -13.54 -21.82 -56.26
N LEU A 106 -13.63 -20.50 -56.13
CA LEU A 106 -13.83 -19.59 -57.26
C LEU A 106 -12.72 -19.71 -58.30
N ARG A 107 -11.45 -19.87 -57.87
CA ARG A 107 -10.33 -20.14 -58.79
C ARG A 107 -10.43 -21.49 -59.48
N LYS A 108 -10.85 -22.54 -58.77
CA LYS A 108 -11.08 -23.87 -59.36
C LYS A 108 -12.22 -23.85 -60.38
N VAL A 109 -13.32 -23.16 -60.07
CA VAL A 109 -14.48 -23.01 -60.96
C VAL A 109 -14.15 -22.15 -62.18
N ALA A 110 -13.42 -21.03 -62.00
CA ALA A 110 -12.94 -20.21 -63.11
C ALA A 110 -12.03 -21.00 -64.07
N LYS A 111 -11.14 -21.85 -63.54
CA LYS A 111 -10.28 -22.74 -64.33
C LYS A 111 -11.07 -23.83 -65.07
N ALA A 112 -12.12 -24.38 -64.45
CA ALA A 112 -12.98 -25.38 -65.08
C ALA A 112 -13.87 -24.82 -66.20
N ASN A 113 -14.25 -23.53 -66.12
CA ASN A 113 -15.10 -22.85 -67.09
C ASN A 113 -14.33 -22.05 -68.16
N GLY A 114 -13.00 -22.25 -68.27
CA GLY A 114 -12.19 -21.61 -69.32
C GLY A 114 -12.04 -20.08 -69.20
N ILE A 115 -12.36 -19.50 -68.04
CA ILE A 115 -12.24 -18.05 -67.79
C ILE A 115 -10.78 -17.76 -67.43
N GLN A 116 -10.06 -17.04 -68.29
CA GLN A 116 -8.73 -16.54 -67.97
C GLN A 116 -8.82 -15.49 -66.86
N VAL A 117 -8.52 -15.88 -65.62
CA VAL A 117 -8.35 -14.95 -64.51
C VAL A 117 -7.13 -14.10 -64.83
N GLU A 118 -7.32 -12.80 -65.08
CA GLU A 118 -6.21 -11.90 -65.37
C GLU A 118 -5.10 -12.03 -64.30
N PRO A 119 -3.82 -12.04 -64.72
CA PRO A 119 -2.71 -12.13 -63.78
C PRO A 119 -2.82 -10.96 -62.80
N LYS A 120 -2.72 -11.26 -61.50
CA LYS A 120 -2.72 -10.24 -60.43
C LYS A 120 -1.60 -9.25 -60.74
N VAL A 121 -1.98 -8.05 -61.22
CA VAL A 121 -1.05 -6.95 -61.48
C VAL A 121 -0.23 -6.77 -60.21
N PRO A 122 1.12 -6.69 -60.28
CA PRO A 122 1.94 -6.53 -59.09
C PRO A 122 1.48 -5.28 -58.34
N SER A 123 0.78 -5.49 -57.23
CA SER A 123 0.33 -4.40 -56.38
C SER A 123 1.56 -3.67 -55.89
N LEU A 124 1.52 -2.33 -55.90
CA LEU A 124 2.60 -1.55 -55.33
C LEU A 124 2.89 -2.04 -53.90
N PRO A 125 4.16 -2.22 -53.51
CA PRO A 125 4.53 -2.53 -52.14
C PRO A 125 3.86 -1.54 -51.18
N ILE A 126 3.37 -2.01 -50.04
CA ILE A 126 2.57 -1.22 -49.09
C ILE A 126 3.27 0.09 -48.71
N TRP A 127 4.60 0.08 -48.53
CA TRP A 127 5.37 1.30 -48.24
C TRP A 127 5.38 2.31 -49.41
N LYS A 128 5.39 1.84 -50.67
CA LYS A 128 5.30 2.72 -51.85
C LYS A 128 3.88 3.26 -52.01
N ALA A 129 2.86 2.45 -51.71
CA ALA A 129 1.46 2.88 -51.69
C ALA A 129 1.22 3.93 -50.59
N PHE A 130 1.81 3.73 -49.40
CA PHE A 130 1.79 4.65 -48.29
C PHE A 130 2.50 5.96 -48.63
N ALA A 131 3.75 5.91 -49.10
CA ALA A 131 4.53 7.11 -49.44
C ALA A 131 3.92 7.94 -50.58
N LYS A 132 3.21 7.29 -51.52
CA LYS A 132 2.46 7.99 -52.58
C LYS A 132 1.16 8.64 -52.07
N ASN A 133 0.62 8.19 -50.94
CA ASN A 133 -0.58 8.75 -50.36
C ASN A 133 -0.23 9.89 -49.40
N GLN A 134 -0.18 11.12 -49.93
CA GLN A 134 0.16 12.33 -49.17
C GLN A 134 -0.72 12.53 -47.92
N PHE A 135 -1.99 12.13 -47.97
CA PHE A 135 -2.88 12.21 -46.82
C PHE A 135 -2.43 11.26 -45.69
N LEU A 136 -2.13 9.99 -46.01
CA LEU A 136 -1.65 9.04 -45.01
C LEU A 136 -0.29 9.43 -44.45
N VAL A 137 0.63 9.92 -45.29
CA VAL A 137 1.93 10.42 -44.83
C VAL A 137 1.76 11.60 -43.87
N LEU A 138 0.89 12.56 -44.20
CA LEU A 138 0.62 13.72 -43.34
C LEU A 138 -0.03 13.31 -42.01
N VAL A 139 -1.04 12.44 -42.04
CA VAL A 139 -1.71 11.95 -40.83
C VAL A 139 -0.73 11.18 -39.94
N SER A 140 0.09 10.30 -40.52
CA SER A 140 1.11 9.57 -39.76
C SER A 140 2.20 10.49 -39.22
N ALA A 141 2.60 11.53 -39.96
CA ALA A 141 3.57 12.52 -39.47
C ALA A 141 3.01 13.32 -38.28
N ILE A 142 1.77 13.79 -38.36
CA ILE A 142 1.09 14.48 -37.24
C ILE A 142 0.96 13.54 -36.05
N PHE A 143 0.55 12.28 -36.27
CA PHE A 143 0.45 11.28 -35.22
C PHE A 143 1.81 11.05 -34.52
N LEU A 144 2.88 10.86 -35.28
CA LEU A 144 4.23 10.66 -34.73
C LEU A 144 4.71 11.91 -33.96
N LEU A 145 4.38 13.11 -34.44
CA LEU A 145 4.72 14.36 -33.75
C LEU A 145 3.97 14.45 -32.41
N LEU A 146 2.66 14.16 -32.39
CA LEU A 146 1.87 14.15 -31.16
C LEU A 146 2.33 13.07 -30.19
N CYS A 147 2.65 11.86 -30.67
CA CYS A 147 3.24 10.80 -29.86
C CYS A 147 4.58 11.24 -29.27
N SER A 148 5.47 11.83 -30.08
CA SER A 148 6.75 12.34 -29.61
C SER A 148 6.56 13.40 -28.53
N ALA A 149 5.68 14.38 -28.76
CA ALA A 149 5.35 15.41 -27.78
C ALA A 149 4.81 14.80 -26.47
N TYR A 150 3.91 13.82 -26.56
CA TYR A 150 3.35 13.13 -25.41
C TYR A 150 4.42 12.40 -24.58
N PHE A 151 5.30 11.62 -25.23
CA PHE A 151 6.35 10.87 -24.51
C PHE A 151 7.42 11.78 -23.95
N VAL A 152 7.83 12.82 -24.67
CA VAL A 152 8.80 13.80 -24.18
C VAL A 152 8.23 14.58 -22.99
N TYR A 153 7.00 15.09 -23.12
CA TYR A 153 6.33 15.77 -22.01
C TYR A 153 6.15 14.84 -20.81
N GLY A 154 5.69 13.61 -21.04
CA GLY A 154 5.54 12.60 -20.00
C GLY A 154 6.85 12.30 -19.26
N TYR A 155 7.96 12.15 -19.99
CA TYR A 155 9.28 11.95 -19.39
C TYR A 155 9.73 13.15 -18.56
N LEU A 156 9.59 14.37 -19.08
CA LEU A 156 9.99 15.60 -18.38
C LEU A 156 9.18 15.81 -17.09
N MET A 157 7.90 15.46 -17.09
CA MET A 157 7.04 15.56 -15.91
C MET A 157 7.34 14.53 -14.81
N GLN A 158 8.16 13.52 -15.09
CA GLN A 158 8.61 12.52 -14.11
C GLN A 158 9.98 12.87 -13.49
N ILE A 159 10.64 13.93 -13.95
CA ILE A 159 11.92 14.36 -13.36
C ILE A 159 11.68 14.89 -11.94
N GLY A 160 12.42 14.35 -10.97
CA GLY A 160 12.29 14.72 -9.56
C GLY A 160 11.09 14.09 -8.84
N VAL A 161 10.52 13.00 -9.40
CA VAL A 161 9.47 12.20 -8.77
C VAL A 161 10.07 10.87 -8.31
N ASP A 162 10.26 10.71 -6.99
CA ASP A 162 10.92 9.54 -6.39
C ASP A 162 9.91 8.50 -5.84
N GLN A 163 8.76 8.32 -6.50
CA GLN A 163 7.78 7.33 -6.08
C GLN A 163 8.35 5.91 -6.19
N GLU A 164 7.92 5.03 -5.27
CA GLU A 164 8.36 3.65 -5.16
C GLU A 164 9.86 3.47 -4.86
N TYR A 165 10.58 4.55 -4.53
CA TYR A 165 11.98 4.46 -4.09
C TYR A 165 12.10 3.65 -2.80
N ALA A 166 12.84 2.54 -2.87
CA ALA A 166 13.01 1.56 -1.80
C ALA A 166 14.48 1.10 -1.70
N PRO A 167 15.38 1.86 -1.05
CA PRO A 167 16.77 1.49 -0.91
C PRO A 167 16.97 0.39 0.13
N ILE A 168 18.05 -0.38 -0.04
CA ILE A 168 18.47 -1.38 0.94
C ILE A 168 18.98 -0.65 2.20
N GLN A 169 18.45 -1.04 3.36
CA GLN A 169 18.82 -0.49 4.66
C GLN A 169 19.94 -1.32 5.31
N PRO A 170 20.75 -0.76 6.24
CA PRO A 170 21.82 -1.51 6.92
C PRO A 170 21.32 -2.68 7.78
N ILE A 171 20.11 -2.52 8.33
CA ILE A 171 19.37 -3.55 9.05
C ILE A 171 18.06 -3.72 8.30
N HIS A 172 17.70 -4.97 7.98
CA HIS A 172 16.41 -5.28 7.36
C HIS A 172 15.29 -5.15 8.40
N TYR A 173 14.77 -3.94 8.53
CA TYR A 173 13.69 -3.59 9.45
C TYR A 173 12.34 -3.68 8.75
N SER A 174 11.45 -4.53 9.27
CA SER A 174 10.10 -4.74 8.73
C SER A 174 9.07 -3.90 9.50
N HIS A 175 8.42 -2.93 8.84
CA HIS A 175 7.27 -2.24 9.41
C HIS A 175 6.05 -3.15 9.47
N LYS A 176 5.94 -4.13 8.56
CA LYS A 176 4.87 -5.12 8.55
C LYS A 176 4.78 -5.89 9.86
N ILE A 177 5.90 -6.41 10.37
CA ILE A 177 5.91 -7.16 11.64
C ILE A 177 5.55 -6.23 12.82
N HIS A 178 6.13 -5.03 12.87
CA HIS A 178 5.99 -4.16 14.03
C HIS A 178 4.63 -3.44 14.08
N ALA A 179 4.24 -2.78 13.00
CA ALA A 179 3.03 -1.95 12.94
C ALA A 179 1.81 -2.72 12.41
N GLY A 180 2.01 -3.76 11.60
CA GLY A 180 0.94 -4.62 11.09
C GLY A 180 0.62 -5.74 12.08
N ASP A 181 1.48 -6.76 12.14
CA ASP A 181 1.20 -7.99 12.88
C ASP A 181 1.11 -7.77 14.40
N ASN A 182 1.99 -6.93 14.96
CA ASN A 182 2.00 -6.60 16.39
C ASN A 182 1.20 -5.32 16.74
N GLU A 183 0.62 -4.65 15.74
CA GLU A 183 -0.20 -3.44 15.91
C GLU A 183 0.45 -2.32 16.75
N ILE A 184 1.80 -2.22 16.72
CA ILE A 184 2.50 -1.18 17.47
C ILE A 184 2.16 0.19 16.86
N ASN A 185 1.61 1.07 17.69
CA ASN A 185 1.23 2.41 17.26
C ASN A 185 2.40 3.19 16.63
N CYS A 186 2.20 3.80 15.46
CA CYS A 186 3.25 4.51 14.71
C CYS A 186 3.97 5.58 15.56
N LYS A 187 3.23 6.27 16.43
CA LYS A 187 3.74 7.36 17.26
C LYS A 187 4.50 6.86 18.51
N TYR A 188 4.58 5.55 18.74
CA TYR A 188 5.43 4.98 19.78
C TYR A 188 6.90 5.13 19.40
N CYS A 189 7.28 4.69 18.19
CA CYS A 189 8.62 4.83 17.67
C CYS A 189 8.88 6.25 17.13
N HIS A 190 7.96 6.80 16.34
CA HIS A 190 8.08 8.14 15.76
C HIS A 190 7.43 9.21 16.65
N SER A 191 7.84 9.25 17.92
CA SER A 191 7.21 10.08 18.96
C SER A 191 7.28 11.59 18.69
N ALA A 192 8.35 12.06 18.06
CA ALA A 192 8.55 13.47 17.76
C ALA A 192 7.56 14.01 16.71
N ALA A 193 6.86 13.15 15.96
CA ALA A 193 5.83 13.55 15.01
C ALA A 193 4.71 14.40 15.66
N ARG A 194 4.48 14.24 16.97
CA ARG A 194 3.44 14.97 17.71
C ARG A 194 3.84 16.40 18.06
N VAL A 195 5.13 16.70 18.16
CA VAL A 195 5.62 17.94 18.80
C VAL A 195 6.64 18.70 17.96
N SER A 196 7.40 18.01 17.11
CA SER A 196 8.50 18.57 16.33
C SER A 196 8.12 18.71 14.86
N LYS A 197 8.85 19.58 14.15
CA LYS A 197 8.79 19.65 12.69
C LYS A 197 9.28 18.38 12.01
N ASN A 198 10.20 17.65 12.65
CA ASN A 198 10.76 16.41 12.15
C ASN A 198 10.29 15.25 13.03
N ALA A 199 9.60 14.26 12.45
CA ALA A 199 9.18 13.05 13.17
C ALA A 199 10.36 12.21 13.67
N GLY A 200 11.51 12.29 12.98
CA GLY A 200 12.75 11.62 13.36
C GLY A 200 12.75 10.11 13.12
N ILE A 201 13.95 9.53 13.02
CA ILE A 201 14.15 8.08 13.10
C ILE A 201 14.32 7.75 14.59
N PRO A 202 13.65 6.71 15.13
CA PRO A 202 13.79 6.35 16.53
C PRO A 202 15.25 6.07 16.89
N SER A 203 15.66 6.52 18.08
CA SER A 203 16.95 6.10 18.64
C SER A 203 16.93 4.60 18.95
N LEU A 204 18.11 3.96 18.91
CA LEU A 204 18.21 2.52 19.18
C LEU A 204 17.79 2.12 20.60
N ASN A 205 17.72 3.08 21.53
CA ASN A 205 17.18 2.84 22.88
C ASN A 205 15.71 2.40 22.83
N VAL A 206 14.92 2.93 21.90
CA VAL A 206 13.51 2.52 21.72
C VAL A 206 13.44 1.05 21.31
N CYS A 207 14.32 0.62 20.40
CA CYS A 207 14.41 -0.78 19.98
C CYS A 207 14.74 -1.69 21.17
N MET A 208 15.70 -1.28 22.01
CA MET A 208 16.13 -2.07 23.17
C MET A 208 15.12 -2.14 24.32
N ASN A 209 14.05 -1.35 24.32
CA ASN A 209 12.99 -1.48 25.33
C ASN A 209 12.29 -2.84 25.26
N CYS A 210 12.11 -3.38 24.05
CA CYS A 210 11.52 -4.70 23.82
C CYS A 210 12.59 -5.75 23.53
N HIS A 211 13.58 -5.41 22.70
CA HIS A 211 14.60 -6.35 22.26
C HIS A 211 15.63 -6.72 23.34
N LYS A 212 15.50 -6.31 24.60
CA LYS A 212 16.25 -6.95 25.70
C LYS A 212 15.76 -8.36 25.99
N ASN A 213 14.44 -8.58 25.87
CA ASN A 213 13.79 -9.85 26.16
C ASN A 213 13.39 -10.62 24.89
N ILE A 214 13.42 -9.95 23.73
CA ILE A 214 13.09 -10.54 22.43
C ILE A 214 14.38 -10.70 21.62
N SER A 215 14.98 -11.89 21.68
CA SER A 215 16.27 -12.20 21.06
C SER A 215 16.18 -12.93 19.72
N GLU A 216 15.02 -13.47 19.37
CA GLU A 216 14.72 -14.21 18.15
C GLU A 216 13.28 -13.95 17.71
N VAL A 217 12.97 -14.23 16.44
CA VAL A 217 11.61 -14.19 15.91
C VAL A 217 10.91 -15.54 16.04
N ALA A 218 9.57 -15.56 15.97
CA ALA A 218 8.82 -16.81 15.98
C ALA A 218 9.02 -17.59 14.67
N GLU A 219 8.90 -18.92 14.71
CA GLU A 219 9.01 -19.77 13.51
C GLU A 219 7.94 -19.42 12.46
N THR A 220 6.75 -19.01 12.91
CA THR A 220 5.63 -18.61 12.06
C THR A 220 5.82 -17.25 11.38
N THR A 221 6.83 -16.47 11.79
CA THR A 221 7.16 -15.16 11.17
C THR A 221 7.98 -15.32 9.90
N ALA A 222 8.58 -16.49 9.66
CA ALA A 222 9.34 -16.74 8.45
C ALA A 222 8.44 -16.70 7.20
N THR A 223 8.92 -16.04 6.14
CA THR A 223 8.26 -16.01 4.82
C THR A 223 9.06 -16.86 3.82
N PRO A 224 8.51 -17.18 2.64
CA PRO A 224 9.28 -17.86 1.58
C PRO A 224 10.59 -17.14 1.21
N GLU A 225 10.61 -15.82 1.34
CA GLU A 225 11.76 -14.96 1.02
C GLU A 225 12.73 -14.78 2.20
N TYR A 226 12.23 -14.76 3.44
CA TYR A 226 13.04 -14.47 4.64
C TYR A 226 12.84 -15.55 5.72
N SER A 227 13.90 -16.29 6.01
CA SER A 227 13.90 -17.33 7.03
C SER A 227 13.99 -16.75 8.45
N LYS A 228 13.61 -17.57 9.46
CA LYS A 228 13.84 -17.24 10.88
C LYS A 228 15.30 -16.87 11.14
N ALA A 229 16.24 -17.69 10.65
CA ALA A 229 17.67 -17.45 10.83
C ALA A 229 18.13 -16.11 10.25
N PHE A 230 17.55 -15.69 9.12
CA PHE A 230 17.83 -14.37 8.54
C PHE A 230 17.39 -13.24 9.48
N TYR A 231 16.16 -13.28 10.01
CA TYR A 231 15.68 -12.24 10.94
C TYR A 231 16.45 -12.23 12.27
N ASP A 232 16.78 -13.40 12.81
CA ASP A 232 17.57 -13.53 14.02
C ASP A 232 18.94 -12.86 13.85
N GLU A 233 19.57 -12.98 12.67
CA GLU A 233 20.82 -12.27 12.34
C GLU A 233 20.63 -10.74 12.31
N GLN A 234 19.50 -10.23 11.83
CA GLN A 234 19.22 -8.79 11.83
C GLN A 234 19.08 -8.24 13.25
N ILE A 235 18.48 -8.99 14.17
CA ILE A 235 18.41 -8.62 15.60
C ILE A 235 19.81 -8.58 16.21
N GLN A 236 20.72 -9.47 15.81
CA GLN A 236 22.12 -9.41 16.26
C GLN A 236 22.83 -8.15 15.79
N LYS A 237 22.53 -7.64 14.59
CA LYS A 237 23.09 -6.37 14.10
C LYS A 237 22.65 -5.18 14.96
N LEU A 238 21.40 -5.19 15.44
CA LEU A 238 20.92 -4.21 16.40
C LEU A 238 21.75 -4.27 17.70
N TYR A 239 22.00 -5.47 18.22
CA TYR A 239 22.79 -5.65 19.45
C TYR A 239 24.24 -5.22 19.28
N ALA A 240 24.85 -5.53 18.15
CA ALA A 240 26.18 -5.03 17.82
C ALA A 240 26.22 -3.49 17.76
N ALA A 241 25.19 -2.86 17.22
CA ALA A 241 25.09 -1.40 17.15
C ALA A 241 24.95 -0.74 18.53
N VAL A 242 24.14 -1.32 19.43
CA VAL A 242 23.97 -0.79 20.80
C VAL A 242 25.01 -1.31 21.80
N GLY A 243 25.86 -2.27 21.40
CA GLY A 243 26.81 -2.93 22.29
C GLY A 243 26.16 -3.83 23.33
N TRP A 244 25.05 -4.49 23.03
CA TRP A 244 24.34 -5.40 23.94
C TRP A 244 24.91 -6.83 23.85
N ASP A 245 25.23 -7.43 24.99
CA ASP A 245 25.66 -8.82 25.08
C ASP A 245 24.51 -9.70 25.60
N LYS A 246 24.08 -10.65 24.75
CA LYS A 246 23.01 -11.62 25.07
C LYS A 246 23.36 -12.51 26.26
N THR A 247 24.63 -12.85 26.44
CA THR A 247 25.07 -13.85 27.44
C THR A 247 25.14 -13.27 28.83
N THR A 248 25.68 -12.05 28.95
CA THR A 248 25.81 -11.34 30.23
C THR A 248 24.61 -10.43 30.52
N GLN A 249 23.67 -10.31 29.57
CA GLN A 249 22.52 -9.40 29.62
C GLN A 249 22.92 -7.97 30.02
N SER A 250 24.03 -7.49 29.47
CA SER A 250 24.63 -6.20 29.85
C SER A 250 25.14 -5.42 28.63
N TYR A 251 25.29 -4.11 28.78
CA TYR A 251 25.89 -3.26 27.76
C TYR A 251 27.42 -3.26 27.90
N THR A 252 28.11 -3.53 26.81
CA THR A 252 29.58 -3.55 26.71
C THR A 252 30.22 -2.16 26.69
N GLY A 253 29.43 -1.11 26.54
CA GLY A 253 29.90 0.28 26.38
C GLY A 253 30.45 0.63 24.99
N LYS A 254 30.52 -0.34 24.07
CA LYS A 254 30.95 -0.12 22.68
C LYS A 254 29.74 0.05 21.78
N THR A 255 29.49 1.27 21.30
CA THR A 255 28.33 1.58 20.44
C THR A 255 28.77 2.01 19.05
N GLN A 256 27.93 1.73 18.05
CA GLN A 256 28.09 2.17 16.68
C GLN A 256 26.74 2.65 16.13
N PRO A 257 26.64 3.89 15.61
CA PRO A 257 25.39 4.40 15.08
C PRO A 257 24.99 3.67 13.79
N VAL A 258 23.71 3.30 13.68
CA VAL A 258 23.16 2.74 12.44
C VAL A 258 22.97 3.87 11.42
N LYS A 259 23.62 3.73 10.26
CA LYS A 259 23.57 4.71 9.16
C LYS A 259 22.36 4.47 8.27
N TRP A 260 21.17 4.79 8.77
CA TRP A 260 19.93 4.67 8.01
C TRP A 260 19.93 5.48 6.72
N VAL A 261 19.36 4.94 5.65
CA VAL A 261 19.14 5.65 4.39
C VAL A 261 17.77 6.32 4.45
N ARG A 262 17.75 7.65 4.44
CA ARG A 262 16.52 8.42 4.47
C ARG A 262 15.85 8.39 3.10
N ILE A 263 14.62 7.89 3.04
CA ILE A 263 13.84 7.77 1.80
C ILE A 263 13.07 9.04 1.43
N HIS A 264 12.39 9.67 2.40
CA HIS A 264 11.56 10.85 2.16
C HIS A 264 12.40 12.10 2.36
N ASN A 265 12.78 12.75 1.25
CA ASN A 265 13.52 13.99 1.25
C ASN A 265 12.71 15.09 0.58
N LEU A 266 12.75 16.27 1.19
CA LEU A 266 12.30 17.52 0.60
C LEU A 266 13.52 18.44 0.51
N PRO A 267 13.59 19.33 -0.49
CA PRO A 267 14.63 20.34 -0.54
C PRO A 267 14.64 21.21 0.73
N ASP A 268 15.81 21.72 1.08
CA ASP A 268 16.04 22.48 2.33
C ASP A 268 15.35 23.84 2.36
N PHE A 269 15.07 24.43 1.19
CA PHE A 269 14.23 25.61 1.05
C PHE A 269 12.74 25.34 1.32
N VAL A 270 12.33 24.10 1.59
CA VAL A 270 10.96 23.76 1.98
C VAL A 270 10.87 23.60 3.51
N TYR A 271 10.03 24.42 4.13
CA TYR A 271 9.66 24.27 5.54
C TYR A 271 8.44 23.36 5.67
N PHE A 272 8.65 22.13 6.12
CA PHE A 272 7.59 21.20 6.48
C PHE A 272 7.61 20.91 7.98
N ASN A 273 6.42 20.84 8.60
CA ASN A 273 6.28 20.62 10.04
C ASN A 273 5.30 19.47 10.35
N HIS A 274 5.80 18.34 10.83
CA HIS A 274 4.97 17.18 11.17
C HIS A 274 3.93 17.48 12.25
N SER A 275 4.25 18.22 13.31
CA SER A 275 3.31 18.42 14.42
C SER A 275 2.05 19.20 14.02
N GLN A 276 2.17 20.12 13.05
CA GLN A 276 1.01 20.83 12.50
C GLN A 276 0.07 19.87 11.75
N HIS A 277 0.62 18.95 10.97
CA HIS A 277 -0.20 18.01 10.19
C HIS A 277 -0.76 16.88 11.06
N VAL A 278 0.02 16.38 12.01
CA VAL A 278 -0.34 15.21 12.83
C VAL A 278 -1.19 15.60 14.04
N THR A 279 -0.83 16.67 14.76
CA THR A 279 -1.49 17.03 16.03
C THR A 279 -2.61 18.05 15.81
N VAL A 280 -2.38 19.08 14.99
CA VAL A 280 -3.36 20.15 14.77
C VAL A 280 -4.39 19.73 13.73
N ALA A 281 -3.96 19.33 12.53
CA ALA A 281 -4.87 18.89 11.47
C ALA A 281 -5.38 17.45 11.69
N GLY A 282 -4.65 16.64 12.46
CA GLY A 282 -5.04 15.25 12.73
C GLY A 282 -5.15 14.42 11.45
N ILE A 283 -4.16 14.56 10.56
CA ILE A 283 -4.05 13.78 9.33
C ILE A 283 -3.50 12.39 9.66
N GLU A 284 -4.10 11.36 9.08
CA GLU A 284 -3.63 9.99 9.23
C GLU A 284 -2.29 9.76 8.54
N CYS A 285 -1.43 8.94 9.16
CA CYS A 285 -0.05 8.74 8.68
C CYS A 285 -0.04 8.13 7.26
N GLN A 286 -0.98 7.22 7.01
CA GLN A 286 -1.14 6.48 5.77
C GLN A 286 -1.52 7.35 4.58
N THR A 287 -2.16 8.50 4.82
CA THR A 287 -2.50 9.45 3.75
C THR A 287 -1.26 9.98 3.03
N CYS A 288 -0.15 10.14 3.76
CA CYS A 288 1.11 10.66 3.22
C CYS A 288 2.12 9.55 2.93
N HIS A 289 2.22 8.55 3.81
CA HIS A 289 3.26 7.51 3.73
C HIS A 289 2.78 6.17 3.15
N GLY A 290 1.48 6.05 2.80
CA GLY A 290 0.88 4.80 2.34
C GLY A 290 0.60 3.82 3.49
N PRO A 291 0.07 2.61 3.19
CA PRO A 291 -0.19 1.56 4.17
C PRO A 291 1.12 0.92 4.68
N VAL A 292 1.88 1.68 5.49
CA VAL A 292 3.21 1.30 6.00
C VAL A 292 3.17 0.01 6.81
N GLU A 293 2.06 -0.28 7.49
CA GLU A 293 1.80 -1.53 8.21
C GLU A 293 1.81 -2.78 7.31
N THR A 294 1.80 -2.62 5.99
CA THR A 294 1.91 -3.74 5.03
C THR A 294 3.31 -3.88 4.43
N TYR A 295 4.23 -2.97 4.73
CA TYR A 295 5.52 -2.87 4.07
C TYR A 295 6.61 -3.66 4.80
N GLU A 296 7.12 -4.68 4.11
CA GLU A 296 8.29 -5.44 4.55
C GLU A 296 9.58 -4.62 4.42
N ILE A 297 9.71 -3.87 3.32
CA ILE A 297 10.75 -2.86 3.13
C ILE A 297 10.05 -1.53 2.89
N GLN A 298 10.52 -0.47 3.54
CA GLN A 298 9.91 0.83 3.40
C GLN A 298 10.16 1.42 2.01
N LYS A 299 9.10 2.00 1.42
CA LYS A 299 9.14 2.69 0.13
C LYS A 299 8.44 4.05 0.20
N GLN A 300 8.76 4.93 -0.75
CA GLN A 300 8.06 6.20 -0.89
C GLN A 300 6.74 6.03 -1.65
N PHE A 301 5.61 6.27 -0.99
CA PHE A 301 4.27 6.15 -1.57
C PHE A 301 3.87 7.41 -2.34
N ALA A 302 3.83 8.55 -1.65
CA ALA A 302 3.44 9.83 -2.26
C ALA A 302 4.60 10.46 -3.04
N PRO A 303 4.32 11.22 -4.10
CA PRO A 303 5.36 11.88 -4.90
C PRO A 303 6.02 13.05 -4.15
N LEU A 304 5.35 13.62 -3.15
CA LEU A 304 5.82 14.77 -2.36
C LEU A 304 6.22 16.01 -3.20
N THR A 305 5.66 16.12 -4.40
CA THR A 305 5.85 17.28 -5.28
C THR A 305 4.99 18.45 -4.82
N MET A 306 5.36 19.68 -5.20
CA MET A 306 4.62 20.89 -4.85
C MET A 306 3.14 20.81 -5.22
N GLY A 307 2.82 20.30 -6.42
CA GLY A 307 1.44 20.16 -6.89
C GLY A 307 0.60 19.25 -5.97
N TRP A 308 1.20 18.16 -5.47
CA TRP A 308 0.55 17.26 -4.53
C TRP A 308 0.24 17.96 -3.19
N CYS A 309 1.18 18.75 -2.66
CA CYS A 309 0.97 19.54 -1.44
C CYS A 309 -0.16 20.57 -1.61
N VAL A 310 -0.13 21.32 -2.73
CA VAL A 310 -1.13 22.35 -3.04
C VAL A 310 -2.52 21.75 -3.20
N ASP A 311 -2.63 20.63 -3.91
CA ASP A 311 -3.92 19.97 -4.12
C ASP A 311 -4.49 19.38 -2.84
N CYS A 312 -3.64 18.85 -1.95
CA CYS A 312 -4.06 18.43 -0.61
C CYS A 312 -4.61 19.63 0.19
N HIS A 313 -3.87 20.74 0.24
CA HIS A 313 -4.29 21.95 0.95
C HIS A 313 -5.59 22.57 0.41
N ARG A 314 -5.90 22.38 -0.87
CA ARG A 314 -7.15 22.84 -1.49
C ARG A 314 -8.36 21.98 -1.12
N LYS A 315 -8.15 20.69 -0.80
CA LYS A 315 -9.22 19.70 -0.61
C LYS A 315 -9.44 19.33 0.86
N THR A 316 -8.45 19.56 1.72
CA THR A 316 -8.50 19.18 3.12
C THR A 316 -9.09 20.31 3.97
N ASP A 317 -10.17 19.98 4.66
CA ASP A 317 -10.80 20.83 5.66
C ASP A 317 -9.95 20.92 6.92
N VAL A 318 -9.92 22.11 7.51
CA VAL A 318 -9.25 22.39 8.76
C VAL A 318 -10.19 22.02 9.90
N LYS A 319 -9.67 21.26 10.88
CA LYS A 319 -10.39 20.97 12.11
C LYS A 319 -10.45 22.24 12.97
N THR A 320 -11.61 22.86 13.02
CA THR A 320 -11.85 24.09 13.80
C THR A 320 -12.60 23.82 15.11
N GLU A 321 -13.20 22.64 15.25
CA GLU A 321 -13.95 22.23 16.43
C GLU A 321 -13.02 22.06 17.64
N GLY A 322 -13.35 22.73 18.75
CA GLY A 322 -12.59 22.61 20.01
C GLY A 322 -11.29 23.42 20.09
N ASN A 323 -10.99 24.27 19.10
CA ASN A 323 -9.82 25.13 19.13
C ASN A 323 -10.22 26.62 19.20
N GLU A 324 -10.08 27.22 20.39
CA GLU A 324 -10.42 28.63 20.65
C GLU A 324 -9.66 29.62 19.77
N TYR A 325 -8.46 29.25 19.27
CA TYR A 325 -7.70 30.07 18.34
C TYR A 325 -8.45 30.31 17.03
N TYR A 326 -9.20 29.31 16.56
CA TYR A 326 -9.91 29.39 15.29
C TYR A 326 -11.29 30.02 15.39
N THR A 327 -11.86 30.24 16.58
CA THR A 327 -13.25 30.72 16.71
C THR A 327 -13.49 32.03 15.96
N LYS A 328 -12.63 33.04 16.17
CA LYS A 328 -12.77 34.35 15.49
C LYS A 328 -12.45 34.27 13.99
N ILE A 329 -11.42 33.51 13.62
CA ILE A 329 -10.95 33.38 12.24
C ILE A 329 -11.98 32.61 11.41
N HIS A 330 -12.51 31.52 11.97
CA HIS A 330 -13.53 30.70 11.36
C HIS A 330 -14.80 31.51 11.11
N GLU A 331 -15.29 32.28 12.09
CA GLU A 331 -16.49 33.10 11.91
C GLU A 331 -16.31 34.16 10.80
N GLN A 332 -15.17 34.85 10.76
CA GLN A 332 -14.90 35.88 9.76
C GLN A 332 -14.73 35.29 8.35
N LEU A 333 -13.94 34.22 8.22
CA LEU A 333 -13.65 33.61 6.92
C LEU A 333 -14.85 32.80 6.40
N SER A 334 -15.60 32.12 7.27
CA SER A 334 -16.85 31.46 6.91
C SER A 334 -17.86 32.46 6.34
N LYS A 335 -18.05 33.62 6.99
CA LYS A 335 -18.89 34.71 6.47
C LYS A 335 -18.39 35.27 5.13
N LYS A 336 -17.08 35.42 4.96
CA LYS A 336 -16.47 35.96 3.73
C LYS A 336 -16.62 35.01 2.54
N TYR A 337 -16.41 33.71 2.75
CA TYR A 337 -16.41 32.71 1.68
C TYR A 337 -17.75 31.98 1.52
N GLY A 338 -18.69 32.16 2.45
CA GLY A 338 -20.00 31.51 2.43
C GLY A 338 -19.94 30.00 2.63
N VAL A 339 -18.94 29.50 3.36
CA VAL A 339 -18.72 28.07 3.59
C VAL A 339 -18.69 27.74 5.08
N GLU A 340 -19.24 26.59 5.47
CA GLU A 340 -19.22 26.12 6.86
C GLU A 340 -17.86 25.56 7.26
N LYS A 341 -17.11 24.98 6.32
CA LYS A 341 -15.76 24.45 6.55
C LYS A 341 -14.74 25.20 5.71
N LEU A 342 -13.59 25.45 6.31
CA LEU A 342 -12.48 26.14 5.67
C LEU A 342 -11.39 25.15 5.32
N THR A 343 -10.85 25.25 4.12
CA THR A 343 -9.68 24.47 3.71
C THR A 343 -8.39 25.16 4.14
N ALA A 344 -7.29 24.40 4.19
CA ALA A 344 -5.98 24.99 4.48
C ALA A 344 -5.63 26.11 3.48
N ALA A 345 -6.05 25.97 2.21
CA ALA A 345 -5.91 27.01 1.20
C ALA A 345 -6.64 28.31 1.54
N GLN A 346 -7.86 28.23 2.08
CA GLN A 346 -8.65 29.41 2.47
C GLN A 346 -8.08 30.12 3.72
N MET A 347 -7.30 29.41 4.54
CA MET A 347 -6.54 29.99 5.65
C MET A 347 -5.17 30.56 5.24
N GLY A 348 -4.91 30.64 3.94
CA GLY A 348 -3.65 31.16 3.38
C GLY A 348 -2.52 30.13 3.37
N GLY A 349 -2.80 28.84 3.47
CA GLY A 349 -1.82 27.75 3.37
C GLY A 349 -1.23 27.54 1.96
N LEU A 350 -1.39 28.51 1.06
CA LEU A 350 -0.83 28.54 -0.31
C LEU A 350 0.08 29.77 -0.55
N GLU A 351 0.40 30.53 0.49
CA GLU A 351 1.34 31.65 0.39
C GLU A 351 2.80 31.16 0.35
N CYS A 352 3.62 31.73 -0.53
CA CYS A 352 5.00 31.29 -0.74
C CYS A 352 5.83 31.29 0.55
N GLY A 353 5.80 32.38 1.33
CA GLY A 353 6.61 32.53 2.54
C GLY A 353 6.24 31.58 3.69
N LYS A 354 5.05 30.97 3.65
CA LYS A 354 4.64 29.97 4.66
C LYS A 354 5.28 28.59 4.43
N CYS A 355 5.76 28.34 3.21
CA CYS A 355 6.35 27.07 2.81
C CYS A 355 7.84 27.18 2.44
N HIS A 356 8.30 28.36 1.97
CA HIS A 356 9.62 28.52 1.36
C HIS A 356 10.53 29.59 1.99
N TYR A 357 10.13 30.11 3.16
CA TYR A 357 10.73 31.27 3.87
C TYR A 357 10.44 32.63 3.23
#